data_AF-A0A090GHR1-F1
#
_entry.id   AF-A0A090GHR1-F1
#
_cell.length_a   1.000
_cell.length_b   1.000
_cell.length_c   1.000
_cell.angle_alpha   90.00
_cell.angle_beta   90.00
_cell.angle_gamma   90.00
#
_symmetry.space_group_name_H-M   'P 1'
#
loop_
_entity.id
_entity.type
_entity.pdbx_description
1 polymer ?
#
loop_
_entity_poly.entity_id
_entity_poly.type
_entity_poly.pdbx_seq_one_letter_code
_entity_poly.pdbx_strand_id
1 'polypeptide(L)'
;MARVKGSSAITTSTPTAATPTAATAATSRPAPQVGHPVRAAPSAAAADTTVTPDEVHAVRFQLVEAIAYHAIREQFLARLNRFLTGLQVFLGTGAIAGMTDLVPFGALGPLVASALAGVLLLVIDPAGGAREHRGLRSRLHNVLADLEEAAATKELLRVGRAKVQRIAADGPPAYRCVQAIAYNTAVNATYDEETGANYRYIVGRWRRLWANWFPMRGFQFKRRSATTK
;
A
#
# COMPACT_ATOMS: atom_id res chain seq x y z
N MET A 1 -22.81 -70.97 1.00
CA MET A 1 -23.72 -70.21 1.89
C MET A 1 -23.28 -68.75 1.83
N ALA A 2 -23.91 -67.93 0.98
CA ALA A 2 -24.97 -66.96 1.31
C ALA A 2 -24.34 -65.54 1.35
N ARG A 3 -24.86 -64.46 0.77
CA ARG A 3 -26.05 -64.14 -0.04
C ARG A 3 -25.78 -62.73 -0.59
N VAL A 4 -26.00 -62.50 -1.89
CA VAL A 4 -26.06 -61.15 -2.48
C VAL A 4 -27.35 -60.45 -2.03
N LYS A 5 -27.24 -59.19 -1.58
CA LYS A 5 -28.29 -58.15 -1.45
C LYS A 5 -27.57 -56.86 -1.03
N GLY A 6 -27.79 -55.67 -1.57
CA GLY A 6 -28.69 -55.19 -2.60
C GLY A 6 -28.42 -53.68 -2.74
N SER A 7 -28.49 -53.19 -3.97
CA SER A 7 -28.57 -51.76 -4.29
C SER A 7 -29.83 -51.16 -3.68
N SER A 8 -29.75 -49.95 -3.12
CA SER A 8 -30.90 -49.04 -2.97
C SER A 8 -30.45 -47.58 -2.81
N ALA A 9 -30.90 -46.80 -3.78
CA ALA A 9 -31.42 -45.43 -3.67
C ALA A 9 -30.47 -44.29 -3.25
N ILE A 10 -30.07 -43.55 -4.28
CA ILE A 10 -29.88 -42.10 -4.29
C ILE A 10 -31.04 -41.43 -3.52
N THR A 11 -30.69 -40.65 -2.50
CA THR A 11 -31.55 -39.56 -2.03
C THR A 11 -30.75 -38.28 -2.10
N THR A 12 -31.02 -37.53 -3.16
CA THR A 12 -30.62 -36.13 -3.34
C THR A 12 -31.22 -35.32 -2.21
N SER A 13 -30.42 -34.96 -1.22
CA SER A 13 -30.78 -33.92 -0.26
C SER A 13 -30.23 -32.58 -0.77
N THR A 14 -31.13 -31.82 -1.38
CA THR A 14 -30.99 -30.39 -1.63
C THR A 14 -30.67 -29.69 -0.31
N PRO A 15 -29.54 -28.96 -0.16
CA PRO A 15 -29.43 -28.01 0.93
C PRO A 15 -30.33 -26.81 0.62
N THR A 16 -31.46 -26.77 1.31
CA THR A 16 -32.36 -25.62 1.44
C THR A 16 -31.56 -24.36 1.74
N ALA A 17 -31.83 -23.32 0.95
CA ALA A 17 -31.31 -21.98 1.13
C ALA A 17 -31.51 -21.50 2.57
N ALA A 18 -30.40 -21.30 3.28
CA ALA A 18 -30.39 -20.59 4.54
C ALA A 18 -30.70 -19.11 4.27
N THR A 19 -31.84 -18.66 4.77
CA THR A 19 -32.20 -17.25 4.90
C THR A 19 -31.09 -16.51 5.66
N PRO A 20 -30.57 -15.38 5.13
CA PRO A 20 -29.61 -14.58 5.88
C PRO A 20 -30.31 -13.92 7.07
N THR A 21 -29.97 -14.38 8.27
CA THR A 21 -30.24 -13.67 9.52
C THR A 21 -29.62 -12.27 9.42
N ALA A 22 -30.48 -11.27 9.55
CA ALA A 22 -30.12 -9.85 9.53
C ALA A 22 -29.01 -9.57 10.54
N ALA A 23 -27.80 -9.36 10.03
CA ALA A 23 -26.71 -8.79 10.81
C ALA A 23 -27.08 -7.33 11.11
N THR A 24 -27.33 -7.09 12.39
CA THR A 24 -27.46 -5.79 13.05
C THR A 24 -26.58 -4.74 12.38
N ALA A 25 -27.21 -3.73 11.80
CA ALA A 25 -26.56 -2.55 11.27
C ALA A 25 -25.69 -1.94 12.38
N ALA A 26 -24.38 -2.07 12.24
CA ALA A 26 -23.43 -1.31 13.02
C ALA A 26 -23.61 0.16 12.62
N THR A 27 -24.41 0.87 13.40
CA THR A 27 -24.48 2.33 13.37
C THR A 27 -23.08 2.85 13.65
N SER A 28 -22.36 3.20 12.59
CA SER A 28 -21.15 3.99 12.69
C SER A 28 -21.54 5.34 13.28
N ARG A 29 -21.31 5.50 14.58
CA ARG A 29 -21.50 6.77 15.27
C ARG A 29 -20.49 7.76 14.68
N PRO A 30 -20.91 8.83 13.99
CA PRO A 30 -19.97 9.85 13.58
C PRO A 30 -19.43 10.51 14.86
N ALA A 31 -18.13 10.35 15.10
CA ALA A 31 -17.45 11.12 16.13
C ALA A 31 -17.64 12.62 15.80
N PRO A 32 -17.98 13.47 16.79
CA PRO A 32 -18.03 14.90 16.55
C PRO A 32 -16.63 15.37 16.15
N GLN A 33 -16.47 15.80 14.90
CA GLN A 33 -15.26 16.49 14.48
C GLN A 33 -15.24 17.81 15.24
N VAL A 34 -14.46 17.86 16.32
CA VAL A 34 -14.13 19.11 17.01
C VAL A 34 -13.25 19.90 16.04
N GLY A 35 -13.90 20.68 15.18
CA GLY A 35 -13.23 21.63 14.33
C GLY A 35 -12.62 22.70 15.23
N HIS A 36 -11.30 22.69 15.39
CA HIS A 36 -10.61 23.87 15.90
C HIS A 36 -10.94 25.04 14.98
N PRO A 37 -11.35 26.21 15.52
CA PRO A 37 -11.61 27.37 14.69
C PRO A 37 -10.31 27.73 13.98
N VAL A 38 -10.23 27.40 12.70
CA VAL A 38 -9.18 27.89 11.81
C VAL A 38 -9.32 29.39 11.85
N ARG A 39 -8.28 30.08 12.35
CA ARG A 39 -8.20 31.54 12.38
C ARG A 39 -8.60 32.04 11.00
N ALA A 40 -9.80 32.61 10.91
CA ALA A 40 -10.28 33.19 9.67
C ALA A 40 -9.29 34.30 9.31
N ALA A 41 -8.43 34.02 8.32
CA ALA A 41 -7.69 35.08 7.68
C ALA A 41 -8.73 36.08 7.15
N PRO A 42 -8.45 37.40 7.23
CA PRO A 42 -9.36 38.39 6.69
C PRO A 42 -9.70 38.00 5.26
N SER A 43 -11.01 37.90 4.99
CA SER A 43 -11.57 37.62 3.67
C SER A 43 -11.07 38.69 2.71
N ALA A 44 -9.95 38.41 2.05
CA ALA A 44 -9.49 39.17 0.92
C ALA A 44 -10.46 38.86 -0.22
N ALA A 45 -11.42 39.76 -0.37
CA ALA A 45 -12.31 39.82 -1.51
C ALA A 45 -11.51 39.71 -2.83
N ALA A 46 -11.98 38.85 -3.72
CA ALA A 46 -11.82 38.95 -5.17
C ALA A 46 -10.41 39.14 -5.73
N ALA A 47 -9.40 38.46 -5.18
CA ALA A 47 -8.08 38.38 -5.81
C ALA A 47 -7.85 36.98 -6.37
N ASP A 48 -8.01 36.89 -7.69
CA ASP A 48 -7.49 35.85 -8.57
C ASP A 48 -8.34 34.56 -8.66
N THR A 49 -9.35 34.55 -9.55
CA THR A 49 -10.15 33.36 -9.89
C THR A 49 -9.44 32.46 -10.91
N THR A 50 -8.38 32.96 -11.55
CA THR A 50 -7.65 32.21 -12.57
C THR A 50 -6.74 31.16 -11.91
N VAL A 51 -7.05 29.89 -12.16
CA VAL A 51 -6.19 28.76 -11.81
C VAL A 51 -5.04 28.73 -12.81
N THR A 52 -3.81 28.76 -12.32
CA THR A 52 -2.64 28.60 -13.20
C THR A 52 -2.45 27.13 -13.56
N PRO A 53 -2.00 26.80 -14.79
CA PRO A 53 -1.68 25.43 -15.17
C PRO A 53 -0.67 24.77 -14.21
N ASP A 54 0.28 25.55 -13.70
CA ASP A 54 1.31 25.10 -12.75
C ASP A 54 0.73 24.65 -11.41
N GLU A 55 -0.32 25.31 -10.91
CA GLU A 55 -0.98 24.91 -9.67
C GLU A 55 -1.70 23.56 -9.81
N VAL A 56 -2.37 23.36 -10.94
CA VAL A 56 -3.04 22.08 -11.27
C VAL A 56 -1.99 20.99 -11.37
N HIS A 57 -0.91 21.27 -12.09
CA HIS A 57 0.21 20.37 -12.28
C HIS A 57 0.86 19.97 -10.95
N ALA A 58 1.11 20.92 -10.06
CA ALA A 58 1.70 20.67 -8.75
C ALA A 58 0.85 19.71 -7.90
N VAL A 59 -0.47 19.91 -7.87
CA VAL A 59 -1.39 19.03 -7.12
C VAL A 59 -1.47 17.64 -7.75
N ARG A 60 -1.56 17.55 -9.08
CA ARG A 60 -1.54 16.27 -9.81
C ARG A 60 -0.25 15.51 -9.56
N PHE A 61 0.88 16.19 -9.69
CA PHE A 61 2.20 15.61 -9.45
C PHE A 61 2.32 15.08 -8.01
N GLN A 62 1.88 15.86 -7.01
CA GLN A 62 1.87 15.43 -5.62
C GLN A 62 1.03 14.17 -5.40
N LEU A 63 -0.15 14.09 -6.03
CA LEU A 63 -1.02 12.91 -5.97
C LEU A 63 -0.34 11.69 -6.60
N VAL A 64 0.24 11.83 -7.79
CA VAL A 64 0.95 10.75 -8.48
C VAL A 64 2.14 10.25 -7.66
N GLU A 65 2.92 11.16 -7.05
CA GLU A 65 4.00 10.79 -6.12
C GLU A 65 3.46 9.99 -4.93
N ALA A 66 2.39 10.47 -4.28
CA ALA A 66 1.80 9.80 -3.12
C ALA A 66 1.24 8.41 -3.48
N ILE A 67 0.58 8.30 -4.63
CA ILE A 67 0.08 7.02 -5.17
C ILE A 67 1.25 6.05 -5.41
N ALA A 68 2.31 6.51 -6.07
CA ALA A 68 3.50 5.71 -6.36
C ALA A 68 4.18 5.24 -5.05
N TYR A 69 4.27 6.11 -4.05
CA TYR A 69 4.81 5.77 -2.73
C TYR A 69 4.05 4.61 -2.09
N HIS A 70 2.72 4.72 -2.01
CA HIS A 70 1.89 3.67 -1.42
C HIS A 70 1.88 2.39 -2.26
N ALA A 71 1.98 2.47 -3.58
CA ALA A 71 2.12 1.31 -4.46
C ALA A 71 3.43 0.54 -4.19
N ILE A 72 4.56 1.25 -4.05
CA ILE A 72 5.86 0.62 -3.75
C ILE A 72 5.82 -0.07 -2.39
N ARG A 73 5.24 0.58 -1.37
CA ARG A 73 5.09 0.01 -0.02
C ARG A 73 4.17 -1.21 -0.01
N GLU A 74 3.03 -1.13 -0.67
CA GLU A 74 2.09 -2.24 -0.83
C GLU A 74 2.78 -3.46 -1.45
N GLN A 75 3.51 -3.25 -2.56
CA GLN A 75 4.21 -4.33 -3.25
C GLN A 75 5.31 -4.95 -2.40
N PHE A 76 6.09 -4.15 -1.67
CA PHE A 76 7.12 -4.65 -0.78
C PHE A 76 6.54 -5.56 0.30
N LEU A 77 5.51 -5.09 1.02
CA LEU A 77 4.88 -5.86 2.08
C LEU A 77 4.16 -7.11 1.56
N ALA A 78 3.50 -7.02 0.41
CA ALA A 78 2.88 -8.18 -0.23
C ALA A 78 3.92 -9.25 -0.64
N ARG A 79 5.09 -8.83 -1.15
CA ARG A 79 6.21 -9.73 -1.46
C ARG A 79 6.81 -10.34 -0.20
N LEU A 80 7.01 -9.54 0.85
CA LEU A 80 7.51 -10.01 2.14
C LEU A 80 6.58 -11.05 2.75
N ASN A 81 5.27 -10.81 2.73
CA ASN A 81 4.27 -11.76 3.20
C ASN A 81 4.37 -13.09 2.43
N ARG A 82 4.31 -13.04 1.10
CA ARG A 82 4.42 -14.25 0.26
C ARG A 82 5.74 -15.00 0.48
N PHE A 83 6.84 -14.27 0.64
CA PHE A 83 8.15 -14.84 0.91
C PHE A 83 8.19 -15.57 2.26
N LEU A 84 7.74 -14.92 3.33
CA LEU A 84 7.73 -15.52 4.67
C LEU A 84 6.76 -16.71 4.77
N THR A 85 5.57 -16.61 4.16
CA THR A 85 4.64 -17.76 4.09
C THR A 85 5.25 -18.92 3.30
N GLY A 86 5.86 -18.64 2.15
CA GLY A 86 6.55 -19.65 1.36
C GLY A 86 7.71 -20.30 2.13
N LEU A 87 8.52 -19.50 2.81
CA LEU A 87 9.63 -19.96 3.63
C LEU A 87 9.14 -20.83 4.80
N GLN A 88 8.09 -20.41 5.50
CA GLN A 88 7.49 -21.18 6.59
C GLN A 88 7.02 -22.56 6.13
N VAL A 89 6.27 -22.62 5.02
CA VAL A 89 5.76 -23.88 4.48
C VAL A 89 6.90 -24.76 3.98
N PHE A 90 7.85 -24.20 3.23
CA PHE A 90 9.00 -24.95 2.71
C PHE A 90 9.85 -25.56 3.83
N LEU A 91 10.17 -24.76 4.86
CA LEU A 91 10.94 -25.22 6.00
C LEU A 91 10.16 -26.20 6.89
N GLY A 92 8.85 -26.00 7.05
CA GLY A 92 7.98 -26.91 7.80
C GLY A 92 7.90 -28.29 7.15
N THR A 93 7.68 -28.33 5.82
CA THR A 93 7.70 -29.58 5.06
C THR A 93 9.10 -30.23 5.08
N GLY A 94 10.16 -29.43 4.98
CA GLY A 94 11.54 -29.91 5.09
C GLY A 94 11.86 -30.51 6.47
N ALA A 95 11.30 -29.94 7.55
CA ALA A 95 11.43 -30.50 8.89
C ALA A 95 10.79 -31.89 8.98
N ILE A 96 9.58 -32.04 8.45
CA ILE A 96 8.88 -33.35 8.42
C ILE A 96 9.69 -34.37 7.61
N ALA A 97 10.23 -33.98 6.46
CA ALA A 97 11.08 -34.86 5.65
C ALA A 97 12.36 -35.28 6.39
N GLY A 98 13.00 -34.37 7.14
CA GLY A 98 14.17 -34.69 7.96
C GLY A 98 13.86 -35.51 9.22
N MET A 99 12.58 -35.65 9.60
CA MET A 99 12.15 -36.60 10.64
C MET A 99 12.01 -38.02 10.09
N THR A 100 11.96 -38.17 8.77
CA THR A 100 12.00 -39.48 8.10
C THR A 100 13.44 -39.82 7.73
N ASP A 101 13.80 -41.10 7.74
CA ASP A 101 15.14 -41.56 7.31
C ASP A 101 15.39 -41.37 5.80
N LEU A 102 14.49 -40.68 5.09
CA LEU A 102 14.59 -40.38 3.66
C LEU A 102 15.64 -39.31 3.36
N VAL A 103 16.06 -38.50 4.33
CA VAL A 103 16.99 -37.40 4.09
C VAL A 103 18.05 -37.28 5.19
N PRO A 104 19.35 -37.20 4.87
CA PRO A 104 20.43 -37.26 5.87
C PRO A 104 20.68 -35.95 6.63
N PHE A 105 19.71 -35.05 6.73
CA PHE A 105 19.82 -33.81 7.51
C PHE A 105 18.85 -33.79 8.69
N GLY A 106 19.29 -33.22 9.82
CA GLY A 106 18.47 -33.16 11.04
C GLY A 106 17.28 -32.20 10.93
N ALA A 107 16.11 -32.63 11.42
CA ALA A 107 14.85 -31.88 11.36
C ALA A 107 14.80 -30.60 12.21
N LEU A 108 15.64 -30.50 13.25
CA LEU A 108 15.55 -29.42 14.25
C LEU A 108 15.74 -28.02 13.63
N GLY A 109 16.72 -27.86 12.74
CA GLY A 109 17.03 -26.57 12.11
C GLY A 109 15.87 -26.02 11.28
N PRO A 110 15.37 -26.77 10.27
CA PRO A 110 14.20 -26.38 9.49
C PRO A 110 12.95 -26.14 10.35
N LEU A 111 12.74 -26.95 11.40
CA LEU A 111 11.59 -26.80 12.29
C LEU A 111 11.61 -25.45 13.02
N VAL A 112 12.74 -25.12 13.65
CA VAL A 112 12.92 -23.84 14.37
C VAL A 112 12.80 -22.66 13.41
N ALA A 113 13.42 -22.75 12.23
CA ALA A 113 13.36 -21.69 11.23
C ALA A 113 11.94 -21.47 10.66
N SER A 114 11.16 -22.54 10.48
CA SER A 114 9.74 -22.46 10.10
C SER A 114 8.91 -21.76 11.18
N ALA A 115 9.10 -22.14 12.45
CA ALA A 115 8.42 -21.50 13.58
C ALA A 115 8.74 -20.01 13.67
N LEU A 116 10.01 -19.62 13.52
CA LEU A 116 10.45 -18.22 13.50
C LEU A 116 9.82 -17.43 12.34
N ALA A 117 9.72 -18.01 11.14
CA ALA A 117 9.05 -17.38 10.01
C ALA A 117 7.56 -17.11 10.31
N GLY A 118 6.88 -18.04 10.99
CA GLY A 118 5.50 -17.85 11.46
C GLY A 118 5.36 -16.73 12.50
N VAL A 119 6.29 -16.66 13.47
CA VAL A 119 6.32 -15.56 14.45
C VAL A 119 6.57 -14.22 13.77
N LEU A 120 7.49 -14.15 12.80
CA LEU A 120 7.76 -12.93 12.04
C LEU A 120 6.53 -12.45 11.26
N LEU A 121 5.75 -13.36 10.66
CA LEU A 121 4.49 -13.02 10.01
C LEU A 121 3.50 -12.36 10.98
N LEU A 122 3.43 -12.86 12.21
CA LEU A 122 2.52 -12.32 13.23
C LEU A 122 3.00 -10.96 13.77
N VAL A 123 4.29 -10.81 14.05
CA VAL A 123 4.85 -9.60 14.67
C VAL A 123 4.91 -8.43 13.69
N ILE A 124 5.29 -8.68 12.43
CA ILE A 124 5.42 -7.62 11.42
C ILE A 124 4.07 -7.32 10.76
N ASP A 125 3.15 -8.28 10.73
CA ASP A 125 1.88 -8.23 9.99
C ASP A 125 2.00 -7.60 8.58
N PRO A 126 2.83 -8.19 7.69
CA PRO A 126 3.03 -7.62 6.36
C PRO A 126 1.76 -7.66 5.51
N ALA A 127 0.84 -8.60 5.77
CA ALA A 127 -0.45 -8.67 5.08
C ALA A 127 -1.36 -7.49 5.48
N GLY A 128 -1.48 -7.18 6.77
CA GLY A 128 -2.23 -6.03 7.27
C GLY A 128 -1.68 -4.72 6.71
N GLY A 129 -0.37 -4.50 6.83
CA GLY A 129 0.27 -3.29 6.31
C GLY A 129 0.12 -3.12 4.78
N ALA A 130 0.13 -4.21 4.00
CA ALA A 130 -0.15 -4.14 2.56
C ALA A 130 -1.60 -3.72 2.27
N ARG A 131 -2.58 -4.19 3.06
CA ARG A 131 -3.99 -3.80 2.92
C ARG A 131 -4.20 -2.34 3.27
N GLU A 132 -3.55 -1.85 4.33
CA GLU A 132 -3.59 -0.45 4.73
C GLU A 132 -3.07 0.47 3.61
N HIS A 133 -1.88 0.18 3.08
CA HIS A 133 -1.33 0.96 1.96
C HIS A 133 -2.18 0.88 0.69
N ARG A 134 -2.80 -0.26 0.40
CA ARG A 134 -3.78 -0.37 -0.70
C ARG A 134 -5.00 0.53 -0.49
N GLY A 135 -5.52 0.59 0.74
CA GLY A 135 -6.63 1.46 1.12
C GLY A 135 -6.30 2.94 0.92
N LEU A 136 -5.13 3.38 1.39
CA LEU A 136 -4.64 4.74 1.18
C LEU A 136 -4.45 5.06 -0.30
N ARG A 137 -3.86 4.15 -1.07
CA ARG A 137 -3.68 4.29 -2.51
C ARG A 137 -5.01 4.45 -3.26
N SER A 138 -6.01 3.63 -2.91
CA SER A 138 -7.35 3.72 -3.50
C SER A 138 -8.02 5.07 -3.19
N ARG A 139 -7.92 5.55 -1.95
CA ARG A 139 -8.44 6.89 -1.58
C ARG A 139 -7.77 8.01 -2.37
N LEU A 140 -6.45 7.93 -2.58
CA LEU A 140 -5.73 8.92 -3.39
C LEU A 140 -6.11 8.89 -4.87
N HIS A 141 -6.34 7.70 -5.45
CA HIS A 141 -6.86 7.58 -6.82
C HIS A 141 -8.24 8.20 -6.95
N ASN A 142 -9.12 8.04 -5.96
CA ASN A 142 -10.43 8.69 -5.98
C ASN A 142 -10.29 10.22 -5.94
N VAL A 143 -9.38 10.76 -5.13
CA VAL A 143 -9.08 12.21 -5.13
C VAL A 143 -8.56 12.67 -6.49
N LEU A 144 -7.71 11.88 -7.14
CA LEU A 144 -7.22 12.20 -8.48
C LEU A 144 -8.37 12.18 -9.51
N ALA A 145 -9.25 11.18 -9.47
CA ALA A 145 -10.42 11.11 -10.33
C ALA A 145 -11.35 12.32 -10.13
N ASP A 146 -11.65 12.69 -8.89
CA ASP A 146 -12.45 13.88 -8.56
C ASP A 146 -11.86 15.17 -9.18
N LEU A 147 -10.52 15.24 -9.31
CA LEU A 147 -9.83 16.39 -9.90
C LEU A 147 -9.79 16.37 -11.43
N GLU A 148 -9.95 15.20 -12.06
CA GLU A 148 -9.99 15.05 -13.52
C GLU A 148 -11.42 15.18 -14.08
N GLU A 149 -12.44 14.84 -13.29
CA GLU A 149 -13.85 14.88 -13.71
C GLU A 149 -14.40 16.31 -13.91
N ALA A 150 -13.85 17.30 -13.21
CA ALA A 150 -14.32 18.67 -13.23
C ALA A 150 -13.26 19.66 -13.71
N ALA A 151 -13.70 20.79 -14.26
CA ALA A 151 -12.81 21.87 -14.63
C ALA A 151 -12.03 22.38 -13.40
N ALA A 152 -10.71 22.54 -13.57
CA ALA A 152 -9.82 22.94 -12.49
C ALA A 152 -10.21 24.33 -11.96
N THR A 153 -10.83 24.35 -10.78
CA THR A 153 -11.22 25.56 -10.04
C THR A 153 -10.37 25.67 -8.78
N LYS A 154 -10.05 26.89 -8.31
CA LYS A 154 -9.25 27.08 -7.09
C LYS A 154 -9.85 26.39 -5.87
N GLU A 155 -11.17 26.42 -5.74
CA GLU A 155 -11.88 25.71 -4.67
C GLU A 155 -11.70 24.19 -4.76
N LEU A 156 -11.79 23.63 -5.97
CA LEU A 156 -11.60 22.20 -6.20
C LEU A 156 -10.15 21.77 -5.89
N LEU A 157 -9.14 22.56 -6.27
CA LEU A 157 -7.75 22.32 -5.87
C LEU A 157 -7.55 22.41 -4.36
N ARG A 158 -8.19 23.38 -3.68
CA ARG A 158 -8.14 23.54 -2.23
C ARG A 158 -8.74 22.33 -1.52
N VAL A 159 -9.91 21.87 -1.97
CA VAL A 159 -10.58 20.66 -1.45
C VAL A 159 -9.72 19.42 -1.70
N GLY A 160 -9.14 19.29 -2.90
CA GLY A 160 -8.21 18.21 -3.24
C GLY A 160 -7.02 18.14 -2.28
N ARG A 161 -6.32 19.25 -2.06
CA ARG A 161 -5.21 19.34 -1.10
C ARG A 161 -5.65 18.98 0.32
N ALA A 162 -6.82 19.46 0.76
CA ALA A 162 -7.36 19.12 2.06
C ALA A 162 -7.65 17.61 2.20
N LYS A 163 -8.20 16.97 1.16
CA LYS A 163 -8.41 15.51 1.12
C LYS A 163 -7.07 14.76 1.21
N VAL A 164 -6.06 15.18 0.45
CA VAL A 164 -4.70 14.60 0.52
C VAL A 164 -4.12 14.71 1.92
N GLN A 165 -4.22 15.88 2.57
CA GLN A 165 -3.69 16.09 3.92
C GLN A 165 -4.39 15.20 4.95
N ARG A 166 -5.71 15.01 4.83
CA ARG A 166 -6.46 14.08 5.70
C ARG A 166 -6.01 12.64 5.51
N ILE A 167 -5.82 12.20 4.26
CA ILE A 167 -5.30 10.86 3.97
C ILE A 167 -3.87 10.70 4.52
N ALA A 168 -3.03 11.72 4.41
CA ALA A 168 -1.67 11.69 4.95
C ALA A 168 -1.64 11.62 6.48
N ALA A 169 -2.62 12.21 7.16
CA ALA A 169 -2.75 12.14 8.63
C ALA A 169 -3.11 10.73 9.12
N ASP A 170 -3.88 9.97 8.32
CA ASP A 170 -4.20 8.57 8.61
C ASP A 170 -3.03 7.62 8.31
N GLY A 171 -1.99 8.09 7.60
CA GLY A 171 -0.93 7.26 7.07
C GLY A 171 0.19 6.97 8.07
N PRO A 172 0.88 5.82 7.95
CA PRO A 172 2.07 5.54 8.73
C PRO A 172 3.21 6.47 8.30
N PRO A 173 4.24 6.65 9.15
CA PRO A 173 5.32 7.57 8.85
C PRO A 173 6.05 7.30 7.53
N ALA A 174 6.38 8.38 6.83
CA ALA A 174 7.03 8.32 5.53
C ALA A 174 8.49 7.82 5.59
N TYR A 175 8.83 6.94 4.64
CA TYR A 175 10.20 6.46 4.40
C TYR A 175 10.85 7.32 3.33
N ARG A 176 11.88 8.10 3.69
CA ARG A 176 12.44 9.13 2.81
C ARG A 176 13.06 8.56 1.53
N CYS A 177 13.69 7.38 1.61
CA CYS A 177 14.24 6.70 0.44
C CYS A 177 13.14 6.23 -0.52
N VAL A 178 12.06 5.68 0.02
CA VAL A 178 10.90 5.25 -0.80
C VAL A 178 10.20 6.46 -1.41
N GLN A 179 10.09 7.56 -0.67
CA GLN A 179 9.58 8.83 -1.20
C GLN A 179 10.42 9.35 -2.36
N ALA A 180 11.76 9.31 -2.26
CA ALA A 180 12.63 9.70 -3.37
C ALA A 180 12.47 8.80 -4.61
N ILE A 181 12.24 7.50 -4.41
CA ILE A 181 11.94 6.57 -5.51
C ILE A 181 10.57 6.89 -6.12
N ALA A 182 9.55 7.13 -5.29
CA ALA A 182 8.21 7.49 -5.73
C ALA A 182 8.19 8.82 -6.51
N TYR A 183 8.95 9.81 -6.06
CA TYR A 183 9.16 11.07 -6.78
C TYR A 183 9.76 10.81 -8.16
N ASN A 184 10.79 9.97 -8.26
CA ASN A 184 11.35 9.60 -9.56
C ASN A 184 10.33 8.88 -10.46
N THR A 185 9.47 8.03 -9.87
CA THR A 185 8.37 7.39 -10.61
C THR A 185 7.36 8.41 -11.11
N ALA A 186 7.00 9.42 -10.30
CA ALA A 186 6.13 10.51 -10.71
C ALA A 186 6.78 11.37 -11.82
N VAL A 187 8.05 11.72 -11.69
CA VAL A 187 8.81 12.43 -12.74
C VAL A 187 8.75 11.65 -14.06
N ASN A 188 8.94 10.33 -14.02
CA ASN A 188 8.90 9.48 -15.22
C ASN A 188 7.50 9.33 -15.82
N ALA A 189 6.45 9.51 -15.02
CA ALA A 189 5.07 9.45 -15.48
C ALA A 189 4.60 10.80 -16.06
N THR A 190 5.22 11.90 -15.64
CA THR A 190 4.78 13.26 -15.95
C THR A 190 5.62 13.93 -17.05
N TYR A 191 6.93 13.67 -17.08
CA TYR A 191 7.85 14.34 -18.00
C TYR A 191 8.47 13.34 -18.98
N ASP A 192 8.89 13.86 -20.13
CA ASP A 192 9.74 13.15 -21.08
C ASP A 192 11.12 12.82 -20.48
N GLU A 193 11.86 11.90 -21.11
CA GLU A 193 13.13 11.40 -20.56
C GLU A 193 14.21 12.49 -20.45
N GLU A 194 14.21 13.46 -21.38
CA GLU A 194 15.20 14.54 -21.44
C GLU A 194 14.96 15.55 -20.31
N THR A 195 13.72 16.02 -20.15
CA THR A 195 13.32 16.91 -19.06
C THR A 195 13.41 16.19 -17.71
N GLY A 196 12.92 14.96 -17.62
CA GLY A 196 12.85 14.17 -16.39
C GLY A 196 14.22 13.79 -15.83
N ALA A 197 15.25 13.66 -16.68
CA ALA A 197 16.60 13.38 -16.23
C ALA A 197 17.13 14.41 -15.22
N ASN A 198 16.75 15.67 -15.37
CA ASN A 198 17.22 16.78 -14.53
C ASN A 198 16.55 16.87 -13.16
N TYR A 199 15.36 16.26 -13.01
CA TYR A 199 14.59 16.31 -11.76
C TYR A 199 14.78 15.08 -10.88
N ARG A 200 15.32 13.99 -11.41
CA ARG A 200 15.47 12.71 -10.66
C ARG A 200 16.45 12.80 -9.50
N TYR A 201 16.10 12.18 -8.38
CA TYR A 201 16.99 11.89 -7.27
C TYR A 201 17.92 10.72 -7.59
N ILE A 202 19.20 10.86 -7.19
CA ILE A 202 20.17 9.77 -7.25
C ILE A 202 19.99 8.89 -6.01
N VAL A 203 19.37 7.73 -6.20
CA VAL A 203 19.21 6.71 -5.15
C VAL A 203 20.20 5.57 -5.42
N GLY A 204 21.19 5.41 -4.55
CA GLY A 204 22.18 4.33 -4.66
C GLY A 204 21.56 2.93 -4.56
N ARG A 205 22.15 1.94 -5.23
CA ARG A 205 21.63 0.56 -5.31
C ARG A 205 21.41 -0.08 -3.94
N TRP A 206 22.38 0.04 -3.04
CA TRP A 206 22.27 -0.46 -1.66
C TRP A 206 21.15 0.21 -0.88
N ARG A 207 21.01 1.54 -1.02
CA ARG A 207 19.96 2.31 -0.34
C ARG A 207 18.58 1.94 -0.84
N ARG A 208 18.46 1.57 -2.12
CA ARG A 208 17.21 1.06 -2.71
C ARG A 208 16.82 -0.29 -2.11
N LEU A 209 17.77 -1.19 -1.87
CA LEU A 209 17.50 -2.50 -1.25
C LEU A 209 16.98 -2.34 0.19
N TRP A 210 17.61 -1.45 0.95
CA TRP A 210 17.26 -1.18 2.36
C TRP A 210 16.20 -0.10 2.55
N ALA A 211 15.65 0.44 1.47
CA ALA A 211 14.73 1.59 1.48
C ALA A 211 13.47 1.34 2.30
N ASN A 212 12.99 0.09 2.32
CA ASN A 212 11.75 -0.29 2.99
C ASN A 212 11.94 -0.66 4.46
N TRP A 213 13.19 -0.86 4.90
CA TRP A 213 13.51 -1.26 6.27
C TRP A 213 13.88 -0.05 7.14
N PHE A 214 14.65 0.90 6.59
CA PHE A 214 15.09 2.09 7.32
C PHE A 214 14.37 3.37 6.84
N PRO A 215 13.74 4.15 7.74
CA PRO A 215 13.02 5.37 7.37
C PRO A 215 13.90 6.48 6.75
N MET A 216 15.19 6.55 7.12
CA MET A 216 16.18 7.53 6.62
C MET A 216 15.70 9.00 6.64
N ARG A 217 14.94 9.42 7.67
CA ARG A 217 14.25 10.72 7.71
C ARG A 217 15.17 11.94 7.58
N GLY A 218 16.42 11.87 8.05
CA GLY A 218 17.39 12.95 7.95
C GLY A 218 18.25 12.95 6.68
N PHE A 219 18.12 11.94 5.82
CA PHE A 219 19.00 11.81 4.66
C PHE A 219 18.52 12.67 3.49
N GLN A 220 19.40 13.53 3.00
CA GLN A 220 19.14 14.35 1.82
C GLN A 220 19.68 13.67 0.56
N PHE A 221 18.80 13.40 -0.40
CA PHE A 221 19.18 12.84 -1.70
C PHE A 221 19.61 13.97 -2.64
N LYS A 222 20.77 13.80 -3.28
CA LYS A 222 21.22 14.71 -4.34
C LYS A 222 20.32 14.53 -5.56
N ARG A 223 19.87 15.64 -6.15
CA ARG A 223 19.26 15.63 -7.48
C ARG A 223 20.36 15.41 -8.51
N ARG A 224 20.02 14.76 -9.62
CA ARG A 224 20.91 14.69 -10.78
C ARG A 224 20.99 16.11 -11.34
N SER A 225 22.07 16.82 -11.04
CA SER A 225 22.38 18.06 -11.76
C SER A 225 22.57 17.73 -13.23
N ALA A 226 22.04 18.56 -14.13
CA ALA A 226 22.40 18.53 -15.54
C ALA A 226 23.92 18.66 -15.64
N THR A 227 24.64 17.56 -15.78
CA THR A 227 26.02 17.61 -16.26
C THR A 227 25.89 17.92 -17.73
N THR A 228 26.11 19.18 -18.08
CA THR A 228 26.42 19.63 -19.44
C THR A 228 27.44 18.65 -20.00
N LYS A 229 27.04 17.90 -21.03
CA LYS A 229 28.00 17.19 -21.89
C LYS A 229 28.71 18.20 -22.77
#